data_AF-A0A957I179-F1
#
_entry.id   AF-A0A957I179-F1
#
_cell.length_a   1.000
_cell.length_b   1.000
_cell.length_c   1.000
_cell.angle_alpha   90.00
_cell.angle_beta   90.00
_cell.angle_gamma   90.00
#
_symmetry.space_group_name_H-M   'P 1'
#
loop_
_entity.id
_entity.type
_entity.pdbx_description
1 polymer ?
#
loop_
_entity_poly.entity_id
_entity_poly.type
_entity_poly.pdbx_seq_one_letter_code
_entity_poly.pdbx_strand_id
1 'polypeptide(L)'
;MDETVFLKLGGSLLTDKTGVEVVRADVLARLAVEIAAARQARPGLRLVLGHGSGSFGHVAAARYGTRQGVHTAAEWHGFADVARAAAALNHLVILALV
;
A
#
# COMPACT_ATOMS: atom_id res chain seq x y z
N MET A 1 -16.24 -24.56 -5.40
CA MET A 1 -15.61 -23.98 -6.60
C MET A 1 -14.50 -23.09 -6.12
N ASP A 2 -13.32 -23.21 -6.72
CA ASP A 2 -12.20 -22.33 -6.40
C ASP A 2 -12.43 -20.99 -7.10
N GLU A 3 -12.37 -19.90 -6.33
CA GLU A 3 -12.61 -18.54 -6.78
C GLU A 3 -11.33 -17.74 -6.57
N THR A 4 -10.85 -17.04 -7.60
CA THR A 4 -9.71 -16.12 -7.46
C THR A 4 -10.19 -14.68 -7.52
N VAL A 5 -9.95 -13.92 -6.45
CA VAL A 5 -10.36 -12.52 -6.32
C VAL A 5 -9.14 -11.63 -6.15
N PHE A 6 -9.09 -10.55 -6.93
CA PHE A 6 -8.18 -9.45 -6.69
C PHE A 6 -8.85 -8.40 -5.79
N LEU A 7 -8.32 -8.20 -4.60
CA LEU A 7 -8.78 -7.17 -3.66
C LEU A 7 -7.77 -6.03 -3.61
N LYS A 8 -8.20 -4.84 -4.04
CA LYS A 8 -7.40 -3.62 -3.98
C LYS A 8 -7.77 -2.75 -2.77
N LEU A 9 -6.85 -2.61 -1.83
CA LEU A 9 -6.96 -1.70 -0.69
C LEU A 9 -6.52 -0.29 -1.10
N GLY A 10 -7.44 0.68 -1.05
CA GLY A 10 -7.14 2.06 -1.41
C GLY A 10 -6.06 2.67 -0.49
N GLY A 11 -5.15 3.49 -1.04
CA GLY A 11 -4.14 4.16 -0.21
C GLY A 11 -4.75 5.08 0.85
N SER A 12 -5.88 5.73 0.57
CA SER A 12 -6.63 6.55 1.55
C SER A 12 -7.31 5.74 2.65
N LEU A 13 -7.55 4.45 2.42
CA LEU A 13 -8.07 3.55 3.45
C LEU A 13 -6.96 3.22 4.45
N LEU A 14 -5.75 2.96 3.94
CA LEU A 14 -4.61 2.50 4.75
C LEU A 14 -3.81 3.63 5.40
N THR A 15 -3.92 4.86 4.90
CA THR A 15 -3.05 5.96 5.29
C THR A 15 -3.80 7.27 5.47
N ASP A 16 -3.27 8.13 6.34
CA ASP A 16 -3.71 9.51 6.43
C ASP A 16 -2.94 10.37 5.41
N LYS A 17 -3.68 11.00 4.48
CA LYS A 17 -3.14 11.87 3.42
C LYS A 17 -2.66 13.23 3.93
N THR A 18 -3.03 13.63 5.15
CA THR A 18 -2.64 14.91 5.73
C THR A 18 -1.22 14.87 6.31
N GLY A 19 -0.71 13.67 6.62
CA GLY A 19 0.65 13.44 7.10
C GLY A 19 1.56 12.79 6.07
N VAL A 20 2.85 12.68 6.40
CA VAL A 20 3.87 12.00 5.58
C VAL A 20 4.10 10.59 6.13
N GLU A 21 3.94 9.57 5.30
CA GLU A 21 4.17 8.17 5.68
C GLU A 21 3.34 7.73 6.93
N VAL A 22 2.12 8.25 7.09
CA VAL A 22 1.24 7.97 8.25
C VAL A 22 0.27 6.83 7.93
N VAL A 23 0.45 5.68 8.59
CA VAL A 23 -0.45 4.52 8.47
C VAL A 23 -1.63 4.63 9.45
N ARG A 24 -2.79 4.12 9.05
CA ARG A 24 -3.95 3.92 9.93
C ARG A 24 -3.89 2.51 10.54
N ALA A 25 -3.15 2.39 11.63
CA ALA A 25 -2.81 1.09 12.22
C ALA A 25 -4.06 0.29 12.66
N ASP A 26 -5.07 0.96 13.20
CA ASP A 26 -6.36 0.39 13.57
C ASP A 26 -7.10 -0.20 12.36
N VAL A 27 -7.14 0.54 11.24
CA VAL A 27 -7.76 0.09 10.00
C VAL A 27 -7.00 -1.11 9.43
N LEU A 28 -5.66 -1.06 9.44
CA LEU A 28 -4.83 -2.15 8.93
C LEU A 28 -5.03 -3.43 9.74
N ALA A 29 -5.04 -3.34 11.07
CA ALA A 29 -5.29 -4.47 11.96
C ALA A 29 -6.69 -5.07 11.75
N ARG A 30 -7.72 -4.22 11.64
CA ARG A 30 -9.09 -4.67 11.37
C ARG A 30 -9.19 -5.41 10.03
N LEU A 31 -8.60 -4.85 8.97
CA LEU A 31 -8.62 -5.46 7.64
C LEU A 31 -7.92 -6.83 7.63
N ALA A 32 -6.82 -6.99 8.35
CA ALA A 32 -6.15 -8.29 8.46
C ALA A 32 -7.08 -9.36 9.07
N VAL A 33 -7.81 -9.03 10.14
CA VAL A 33 -8.79 -9.91 10.76
C VAL A 33 -9.92 -10.25 9.79
N GLU A 34 -10.48 -9.26 9.08
CA GLU A 34 -11.55 -9.46 8.09
C GLU A 34 -11.10 -10.38 6.94
N ILE A 35 -9.87 -10.18 6.44
CA ILE A 35 -9.29 -11.00 5.36
C ILE A 35 -9.07 -12.45 5.85
N ALA A 36 -8.55 -12.63 7.06
CA ALA A 36 -8.35 -13.96 7.65
C ALA A 36 -9.69 -14.69 7.82
N ALA A 37 -10.70 -14.03 8.37
CA ALA A 37 -12.04 -14.59 8.53
C ALA A 37 -12.67 -14.98 7.19
N ALA A 38 -12.52 -14.16 6.16
CA ALA A 38 -13.04 -14.46 4.82
C ALA A 38 -12.38 -15.70 4.19
N ARG A 39 -11.07 -15.91 4.41
CA ARG A 39 -10.35 -17.10 3.96
C ARG A 39 -10.74 -18.35 4.73
N GLN A 40 -10.99 -18.23 6.03
CA GLN A 40 -11.46 -19.35 6.87
C GLN A 40 -12.87 -19.78 6.46
N ALA A 41 -13.78 -18.82 6.22
CA ALA A 41 -15.15 -19.10 5.81
C ALA A 41 -15.27 -19.67 4.38
N ARG A 42 -14.29 -19.41 3.52
CA ARG A 42 -14.28 -19.85 2.11
C ARG A 42 -12.94 -20.51 1.76
N PRO A 43 -12.75 -21.81 2.06
CA PRO A 43 -11.48 -22.50 1.80
C PRO A 43 -11.01 -22.49 0.34
N GLY A 44 -11.93 -22.39 -0.62
CA GLY A 44 -11.61 -22.27 -2.06
C GLY A 44 -11.28 -20.84 -2.54
N LEU A 45 -11.31 -19.84 -1.64
CA LEU A 45 -11.02 -18.45 -1.98
C LEU A 45 -9.51 -18.22 -2.07
N ARG A 46 -9.05 -17.85 -3.26
CA ARG A 46 -7.68 -17.40 -3.53
C ARG A 46 -7.68 -15.88 -3.66
N LEU A 47 -6.86 -15.21 -2.85
CA LEU A 47 -6.78 -13.75 -2.85
C LEU A 47 -5.45 -13.29 -3.46
N VAL A 48 -5.54 -12.36 -4.39
CA VAL A 48 -4.42 -11.48 -4.76
C VAL A 48 -4.72 -10.14 -4.10
N LEU A 49 -3.83 -9.70 -3.21
CA LEU A 49 -3.98 -8.42 -2.52
C LEU A 49 -3.10 -7.37 -3.20
N GLY A 50 -3.68 -6.22 -3.49
CA GLY A 50 -2.95 -5.03 -3.92
C GLY A 50 -3.32 -3.85 -3.05
N HIS A 51 -2.43 -2.85 -2.96
CA HIS A 51 -2.75 -1.61 -2.26
C HIS A 51 -2.29 -0.37 -3.04
N GLY A 52 -2.84 0.79 -2.69
CA GLY A 52 -2.31 2.08 -3.13
C GLY A 52 -1.14 2.53 -2.23
N SER A 53 -0.26 3.37 -2.76
CA SER A 53 0.90 3.90 -2.02
C SER A 53 0.56 4.93 -0.94
N GLY A 54 -0.69 5.43 -0.89
CA GLY A 54 -1.16 6.33 0.17
C GLY A 54 -0.31 7.58 0.34
N SER A 55 -0.20 8.08 1.57
CA SER A 55 0.68 9.19 1.93
C SER A 55 2.17 8.89 1.81
N PHE A 56 2.57 7.64 1.59
CA PHE A 56 3.97 7.28 1.37
C PHE A 56 4.42 7.69 -0.03
N GLY A 57 3.76 7.15 -1.06
CA GLY A 57 4.16 7.41 -2.44
C GLY A 57 3.72 8.79 -2.95
N HIS A 58 2.52 9.27 -2.60
CA HIS A 58 2.02 10.54 -3.12
C HIS A 58 2.82 11.73 -2.63
N VAL A 59 3.17 11.76 -1.34
CA VAL A 59 3.95 12.87 -0.76
C VAL A 59 5.38 12.86 -1.31
N ALA A 60 6.03 11.69 -1.36
CA ALA A 60 7.35 11.57 -1.94
C ALA A 60 7.37 12.01 -3.42
N ALA A 61 6.38 11.60 -4.22
CA ALA A 61 6.31 11.96 -5.62
C ALA A 61 6.07 13.47 -5.83
N ALA A 62 5.22 14.08 -5.00
CA ALA A 62 4.95 15.52 -5.06
C ALA A 62 6.18 16.36 -4.73
N ARG A 63 7.05 15.90 -3.80
CA ARG A 63 8.29 16.60 -3.43
C ARG A 63 9.28 16.74 -4.59
N TYR A 64 9.33 15.76 -5.50
CA TYR A 64 10.31 15.70 -6.59
C TYR A 64 9.70 15.87 -7.98
N GLY A 65 8.37 16.03 -8.11
CA GLY A 65 7.72 16.14 -9.42
C GLY A 65 7.89 14.89 -10.29
N THR A 66 8.00 13.70 -9.70
CA THR A 66 8.36 12.47 -10.45
C THR A 66 7.27 12.01 -11.41
N ARG A 67 6.03 12.53 -11.27
CA ARG A 67 4.94 12.27 -12.22
C ARG A 67 5.14 13.00 -13.55
N GLN A 68 5.88 14.10 -13.56
CA GLN A 68 6.13 14.91 -14.76
C GLN A 68 7.29 14.36 -15.61
N GLY A 69 8.05 13.40 -15.09
CA GLY A 69 9.26 12.87 -15.74
C GLY A 69 10.45 12.91 -14.78
N VAL A 70 11.54 12.28 -15.20
CA VAL A 70 12.79 12.16 -14.41
C VAL A 70 13.97 12.27 -15.37
N HIS A 71 14.80 13.30 -15.21
CA HIS A 71 15.83 13.70 -16.18
C HIS A 71 17.17 14.05 -15.54
N THR A 72 17.19 14.49 -14.28
CA THR A 72 18.39 14.85 -13.53
C THR A 72 18.71 13.83 -12.44
N ALA A 73 19.95 13.83 -11.93
CA ALA A 73 20.34 12.95 -10.83
C ALA A 73 19.48 13.16 -9.57
N ALA A 74 19.08 14.41 -9.28
CA ALA A 74 18.23 14.73 -8.14
C ALA A 74 16.80 14.17 -8.32
N GLU A 75 16.26 14.23 -9.53
CA GLU A 75 14.95 13.65 -9.83
C GLU A 75 15.00 12.11 -9.76
N TRP A 76 16.09 11.49 -10.23
CA TRP A 76 16.29 10.04 -10.10
C TRP A 76 16.41 9.60 -8.64
N HIS A 77 17.03 10.40 -7.80
CA HIS A 77 17.01 10.19 -6.35
C HIS A 77 15.58 10.25 -5.81
N GLY A 78 14.78 11.24 -6.22
CA GLY A 78 13.37 11.32 -5.89
C GLY A 78 12.54 10.12 -6.34
N PHE A 79 12.83 9.57 -7.53
CA PHE A 79 12.19 8.35 -8.02
C PHE A 79 12.52 7.14 -7.12
N ALA A 80 13.78 6.99 -6.72
CA ALA A 80 14.19 5.95 -5.78
C ALA A 80 13.52 6.14 -4.40
N ASP A 81 13.37 7.38 -3.92
CA ASP A 81 12.67 7.68 -2.67
C ASP A 81 11.19 7.31 -2.72
N VAL A 82 10.50 7.54 -3.84
CA VAL A 82 9.12 7.10 -4.04
C VAL A 82 9.01 5.58 -3.96
N ALA A 83 9.94 4.86 -4.58
CA ALA A 83 9.98 3.39 -4.53
C ALA A 83 10.22 2.88 -3.10
N ARG A 84 11.18 3.49 -2.38
CA ARG A 84 11.46 3.19 -0.97
C ARG A 84 10.21 3.41 -0.10
N ALA A 85 9.54 4.55 -0.24
CA ALA A 85 8.34 4.87 0.54
C ALA A 85 7.20 3.89 0.25
N ALA A 86 6.94 3.58 -1.02
CA ALA A 86 5.93 2.59 -1.40
C ALA A 86 6.26 1.18 -0.85
N ALA A 87 7.54 0.77 -0.87
CA ALA A 87 8.00 -0.48 -0.31
C ALA A 87 7.84 -0.54 1.22
N ALA A 88 8.06 0.57 1.92
CA ALA A 88 7.85 0.67 3.36
C ALA A 88 6.38 0.40 3.74
N LEU A 89 5.42 1.02 3.03
CA LEU A 89 4.00 0.72 3.25
C LEU A 89 3.67 -0.75 2.94
N ASN A 90 4.21 -1.30 1.85
CA ASN A 90 4.02 -2.70 1.50
C ASN A 90 4.51 -3.64 2.62
N HIS A 91 5.66 -3.34 3.24
CA HIS A 91 6.17 -4.12 4.36
C HIS A 91 5.23 -4.11 5.57
N LEU A 92 4.67 -2.93 5.92
CA LEU A 92 3.69 -2.83 7.00
C LEU A 92 2.42 -3.64 6.71
N VAL A 93 1.93 -3.61 5.47
CA VAL A 93 0.77 -4.40 5.04
C VAL A 93 1.06 -5.90 5.14
N ILE A 94 2.24 -6.35 4.71
CA ILE A 94 2.64 -7.76 4.82
C ILE A 94 2.70 -8.18 6.30
N LEU A 95 3.34 -7.38 7.17
CA LEU A 95 3.46 -7.69 8.59
C LEU A 95 2.10 -7.84 9.28
N ALA A 96 1.10 -7.04 8.90
CA ALA A 96 -0.23 -7.15 9.46
C ALA A 96 -0.97 -8.43 9.05
N LEU A 97 -0.53 -9.12 8.00
CA LEU A 97 -1.18 -10.31 7.45
C LEU A 97 -0.56 -11.64 7.94
N VAL A 98 0.53 -11.58 8.71
CA VAL A 98 1.19 -12.75 9.32
C VAL A 98 0.59 -13.03 10.69
#